data_AF-A0A7S1B2R3-F1
#
_entry.id   AF-A0A7S1B2R3-F1
#
_cell.length_a   1.000
_cell.length_b   1.000
_cell.length_c   1.000
_cell.angle_alpha   90.00
_cell.angle_beta   90.00
_cell.angle_gamma   90.00
#
_symmetry.space_group_name_H-M   'P 1'
#
loop_
_entity.id
_entity.type
_entity.pdbx_description
1 polymer ?
#
loop_
_entity_poly.entity_id
_entity_poly.type
_entity_poly.pdbx_seq_one_letter_code
_entity_poly.pdbx_strand_id
1 'polypeptide(L)'
;VRSLGRGASTPPQACEAQPDRRGEEMSGVPCSRKADVPQATVAQRLCSLLLQFPTSSIGGVQWCVLSQKYEERYSARLDLPSLGHASPLTAATTLLWDVLRVVDGTDTDNPIVAIEDGVALTAHPGSMGSWPSLYRALCKIVQTSGTPEPVQTPTERPARSLLLSRLKPLLQSQWHLHFDETSLSFLNEQGGSVKLKKMKHLLTAVLRWRASRVELHQSGGRKPSAIDEVTLQKLELAVSTSHNDMVLRCVPREETPPSESRCVHTTFVEQRENVPEESPEEMSPEEDVTQDREEHVTCEMDTVPPPLLHEVFDDPFEPPPQREAWATPRSSDASVSAMSFSDCGHLSFGSTSRPWHCMGFESDSSSSTRASRTPISSLEESSSGRMTPITPMGPPTLGNQVCFLVPMWFPTAAAGLSFLGDRCEIPRGIVERFRNQFEATSVPHATPPMPQPLAYAKH
;
A
#
# COMPACT_ATOMS: atom_id res chain seq x y z
N VAL A 1 -41.62 30.20 37.18
CA VAL A 1 -42.47 28.98 37.17
C VAL A 1 -41.57 27.80 37.52
N ARG A 2 -41.55 27.39 38.80
CA ARG A 2 -41.76 26.03 39.33
C ARG A 2 -41.00 24.92 38.57
N SER A 3 -40.22 24.01 39.18
CA SER A 3 -40.23 23.51 40.54
C SER A 3 -38.92 22.79 40.88
N LEU A 4 -38.48 22.94 42.12
CA LEU A 4 -37.57 22.06 42.85
C LEU A 4 -38.22 20.68 43.08
N GLY A 5 -37.40 19.63 43.19
CA GLY A 5 -37.81 18.28 43.61
C GLY A 5 -36.65 17.50 44.24
N ARG A 6 -36.60 17.51 45.58
CA ARG A 6 -35.78 16.66 46.46
C ARG A 6 -36.44 15.27 46.65
N GLY A 7 -35.63 14.28 47.02
CA GLY A 7 -36.01 13.07 47.78
C GLY A 7 -35.25 11.83 47.30
N ALA A 8 -34.15 11.37 47.92
CA ALA A 8 -34.02 10.68 49.20
C ALA A 8 -34.85 9.38 49.31
N SER A 9 -34.18 8.22 49.30
CA SER A 9 -34.53 7.04 50.13
C SER A 9 -33.54 5.89 49.90
N THR A 10 -32.72 5.63 50.91
CA THR A 10 -31.96 4.40 51.13
C THR A 10 -32.87 3.37 51.82
N PRO A 11 -32.73 2.07 51.55
CA PRO A 11 -32.89 1.08 52.61
C PRO A 11 -31.62 0.24 52.84
N PRO A 12 -31.32 -0.15 54.09
CA PRO A 12 -30.28 -1.10 54.41
C PRO A 12 -30.86 -2.52 54.35
N GLN A 13 -30.12 -3.47 53.76
CA GLN A 13 -30.34 -4.88 54.05
C GLN A 13 -29.02 -5.60 54.24
N ALA A 14 -28.79 -5.94 55.51
CA ALA A 14 -27.84 -6.93 55.96
C ALA A 14 -28.37 -8.33 55.63
N CYS A 15 -27.53 -9.17 55.04
CA CYS A 15 -27.67 -10.62 55.10
C CYS A 15 -26.36 -11.18 55.68
N GLU A 16 -26.48 -11.66 56.91
CA GLU A 16 -25.52 -12.52 57.61
C GLU A 16 -25.26 -13.82 56.84
N ALA A 17 -24.01 -14.28 56.92
CA ALA A 17 -23.51 -15.62 57.25
C ALA A 17 -24.43 -16.84 56.90
N GLN A 18 -23.96 -17.97 56.35
CA GLN A 18 -22.73 -18.72 56.65
C GLN A 18 -22.66 -19.98 55.71
N PRO A 19 -21.89 -21.06 56.01
CA PRO A 19 -20.83 -21.62 55.15
C PRO A 19 -21.21 -22.92 54.40
N ASP A 20 -20.49 -23.28 53.32
CA ASP A 20 -19.96 -24.65 53.13
C ASP A 20 -19.00 -24.65 51.92
N ARG A 21 -17.70 -24.43 52.18
CA ARG A 21 -16.65 -24.67 51.19
C ARG A 21 -16.13 -26.09 51.39
N ARG A 22 -16.85 -27.07 50.83
CA ARG A 22 -16.27 -28.39 50.55
C ARG A 22 -15.43 -28.26 49.28
N GLY A 23 -14.17 -28.61 49.42
CA GLY A 23 -13.18 -28.57 48.36
C GLY A 23 -13.56 -29.44 47.18
N GLU A 24 -13.73 -28.80 46.04
CA GLU A 24 -13.39 -29.40 44.76
C GLU A 24 -12.01 -28.84 44.41
N GLU A 25 -10.98 -29.65 44.63
CA GLU A 25 -9.70 -29.54 43.93
C GLU A 25 -10.01 -29.68 42.43
N MET A 26 -10.41 -28.58 41.79
CA MET A 26 -10.34 -28.44 40.35
C MET A 26 -8.86 -28.52 39.99
N SER A 27 -8.44 -29.74 39.68
CA SER A 27 -7.26 -30.07 38.89
C SER A 27 -7.02 -28.95 37.88
N GLY A 28 -6.07 -28.08 38.22
CA GLY A 28 -5.74 -26.90 37.43
C GLY A 28 -5.24 -27.38 36.10
N VAL A 29 -6.11 -27.37 35.09
CA VAL A 29 -5.73 -27.57 33.69
C VAL A 29 -4.62 -26.54 33.46
N PRO A 30 -3.37 -26.96 33.22
CA PRO A 30 -2.28 -26.03 33.03
C PRO A 30 -2.68 -25.16 31.85
N CYS A 31 -3.01 -23.89 32.11
CA CYS A 31 -3.24 -22.91 31.07
C CYS A 31 -2.07 -23.01 30.12
N SER A 32 -2.32 -23.53 28.92
CA SER A 32 -1.30 -23.71 27.90
C SER A 32 -0.56 -22.39 27.77
N ARG A 33 0.70 -22.38 28.23
CA ARG A 33 1.59 -21.21 28.09
C ARG A 33 1.66 -20.94 26.60
N LYS A 34 1.01 -19.86 26.15
CA LYS A 34 1.11 -19.41 24.77
C LYS A 34 2.61 -19.22 24.52
N ALA A 35 3.14 -19.88 23.50
CA ALA A 35 4.54 -19.74 23.16
C ALA A 35 4.81 -18.28 22.83
N ASP A 36 5.70 -17.64 23.59
CA ASP A 36 6.04 -16.24 23.39
C ASP A 36 6.66 -16.07 21.99
N VAL A 37 6.06 -15.20 21.18
CA VAL A 37 6.57 -14.90 19.85
C VAL A 37 7.77 -13.95 20.00
N PRO A 38 8.96 -14.27 19.44
CA PRO A 38 10.12 -13.40 19.56
C PRO A 38 9.84 -11.97 19.06
N GLN A 39 10.31 -10.97 19.79
CA GLN A 39 10.09 -9.54 19.48
C GLN A 39 10.54 -9.18 18.06
N ALA A 40 11.66 -9.73 17.59
CA ALA A 40 12.15 -9.53 16.22
C ALA A 40 11.15 -10.01 15.16
N THR A 41 10.45 -11.11 15.41
CA THR A 41 9.40 -11.63 14.53
C THR A 41 8.20 -10.69 14.50
N VAL A 42 7.82 -10.12 15.65
CA VAL A 42 6.74 -9.13 15.74
C VAL A 42 7.09 -7.86 14.95
N ALA A 43 8.31 -7.33 15.13
CA ALA A 43 8.83 -6.19 14.39
C ALA A 43 8.83 -6.43 12.87
N GLN A 44 9.35 -7.56 12.41
CA GLN A 44 9.36 -7.92 10.98
C GLN A 44 7.94 -7.99 10.38
N ARG A 45 7.00 -8.58 11.13
CA ARG A 45 5.60 -8.70 10.72
C ARG A 45 4.90 -7.34 10.65
N LEU A 46 5.13 -6.47 11.64
CA LEU A 46 4.60 -5.11 11.64
C LEU A 46 5.18 -4.28 10.49
N CYS A 47 6.49 -4.37 10.22
CA CYS A 47 7.12 -3.74 9.07
C CYS A 47 6.49 -4.22 7.75
N SER A 48 6.31 -5.53 7.59
CA SER A 48 5.68 -6.13 6.41
C SER A 48 4.21 -5.71 6.24
N LEU A 49 3.49 -5.46 7.33
CA LEU A 49 2.13 -4.92 7.30
C LEU A 49 2.13 -3.44 6.93
N LEU A 50 3.01 -2.64 7.53
CA LEU A 50 3.11 -1.20 7.27
C LEU A 50 3.44 -0.93 5.79
N LEU A 51 4.33 -1.75 5.22
CA LEU A 51 4.66 -1.75 3.78
C LEU A 51 3.49 -2.15 2.86
N GLN A 52 2.35 -2.63 3.38
CA GLN A 52 1.13 -2.86 2.58
C GLN A 52 0.22 -1.64 2.52
N PHE A 53 0.45 -0.61 3.35
CA PHE A 53 -0.30 0.64 3.32
C PHE A 53 0.43 1.66 2.46
N PRO A 54 -0.13 2.11 1.32
CA PRO A 54 0.46 3.18 0.52
C PRO A 54 0.51 4.51 1.28
N THR A 55 -0.43 4.71 2.20
CA THR A 55 -0.51 5.91 3.06
C THR A 55 0.62 6.01 4.07
N SER A 56 1.30 4.90 4.39
CA SER A 56 2.51 4.93 5.23
C SER A 56 3.64 5.79 4.63
N SER A 57 3.65 5.99 3.31
CA SER A 57 4.59 6.87 2.59
C SER A 57 4.04 8.27 2.33
N ILE A 58 2.80 8.56 2.75
CA ILE A 58 2.11 9.83 2.54
C ILE A 58 1.98 10.54 3.89
N GLY A 59 0.94 10.21 4.66
CA GLY A 59 0.61 10.82 5.96
C GLY A 59 0.78 9.87 7.15
N GLY A 60 1.09 8.60 6.91
CA GLY A 60 1.20 7.58 7.94
C GLY A 60 -0.07 6.73 8.10
N VAL A 61 -0.06 5.86 9.10
CA VAL A 61 -1.10 4.91 9.47
C VAL A 61 -1.28 4.99 10.97
N GLN A 62 -2.52 4.99 11.45
CA GLN A 62 -2.82 4.94 12.87
C GLN A 62 -2.43 3.59 13.47
N TRP A 63 -1.86 3.61 14.68
CA TRP A 63 -1.43 2.40 15.37
C TRP A 63 -2.57 1.40 15.62
N CYS A 64 -3.78 1.88 15.91
CA CYS A 64 -4.94 1.02 16.14
C CYS A 64 -5.28 0.18 14.88
N VAL A 65 -5.22 0.78 13.69
CA VAL A 65 -5.44 0.10 12.41
C VAL A 65 -4.35 -0.94 12.14
N LEU A 66 -3.08 -0.58 12.40
CA LEU A 66 -1.96 -1.49 12.22
C LEU A 66 -2.05 -2.70 13.16
N SER A 67 -2.38 -2.45 14.43
CA SER A 67 -2.56 -3.48 15.46
C SER A 67 -3.74 -4.41 15.14
N GLN A 68 -4.86 -3.85 14.70
CA GLN A 68 -6.01 -4.64 14.25
C GLN A 68 -5.64 -5.55 13.08
N LYS A 69 -4.94 -5.04 12.06
CA LYS A 69 -4.52 -5.85 10.91
C LYS A 69 -3.47 -6.90 11.28
N TYR A 70 -2.65 -6.62 12.28
CA TYR A 70 -1.74 -7.61 12.84
C TYR A 70 -2.51 -8.77 13.47
N GLU A 71 -3.51 -8.49 14.30
CA GLU A 71 -4.35 -9.51 14.93
C GLU A 71 -5.13 -10.33 13.89
N GLU A 72 -5.74 -9.68 12.90
CA GLU A 72 -6.46 -10.36 11.81
C GLU A 72 -5.55 -11.30 11.00
N ARG A 73 -4.33 -10.87 10.67
CA ARG A 73 -3.43 -11.63 9.79
C ARG A 73 -2.70 -12.76 10.49
N TYR A 74 -2.31 -12.57 11.75
CA TYR A 74 -1.47 -13.51 12.49
C TYR A 74 -2.22 -14.26 13.59
N SER A 75 -3.53 -13.99 13.75
CA SER A 75 -4.38 -14.57 14.81
C SER A 75 -3.76 -14.44 16.21
N ALA A 76 -3.03 -13.34 16.42
CA ALA A 76 -2.27 -13.06 17.63
C ALA A 76 -2.45 -11.59 18.01
N ARG A 77 -2.93 -11.34 19.24
CA ARG A 77 -3.09 -9.98 19.77
C ARG A 77 -1.70 -9.37 20.01
N LEU A 78 -1.55 -8.10 19.67
CA LEU A 78 -0.33 -7.35 19.95
C LEU A 78 -0.34 -6.90 21.42
N ASP A 79 0.09 -7.79 22.32
CA ASP A 79 0.10 -7.54 23.76
C ASP A 79 1.37 -6.75 24.17
N LEU A 80 1.24 -5.43 24.23
CA LEU A 80 2.37 -4.53 24.49
C LEU A 80 3.03 -4.75 25.87
N PRO A 81 2.27 -4.98 26.97
CA PRO A 81 2.86 -5.28 28.27
C PRO A 81 3.74 -6.53 28.28
N SER A 82 3.34 -7.61 27.61
CA SER A 82 4.19 -8.83 27.54
C SER A 82 5.42 -8.65 26.67
N LEU A 83 5.39 -7.71 25.72
CA LEU A 83 6.56 -7.27 24.96
C LEU A 83 7.44 -6.26 25.73
N GLY A 84 7.05 -5.86 26.94
CA GLY A 84 7.79 -4.90 27.77
C GLY A 84 7.59 -3.44 27.39
N HIS A 85 6.49 -3.11 26.71
CA HIS A 85 6.17 -1.75 26.28
C HIS A 85 4.98 -1.19 27.05
N ALA A 86 5.16 -0.01 27.65
CA ALA A 86 4.12 0.66 28.43
C ALA A 86 3.06 1.36 27.58
N SER A 87 3.38 1.73 26.33
CA SER A 87 2.47 2.42 25.41
C SER A 87 2.70 1.99 23.96
N PRO A 88 1.68 2.16 23.09
CA PRO A 88 1.79 2.06 21.63
C PRO A 88 2.93 2.87 21.01
N LEU A 89 3.12 4.12 21.45
CA LEU A 89 4.21 4.97 20.96
C LEU A 89 5.59 4.40 21.31
N THR A 90 5.78 3.92 22.55
CA THR A 90 7.02 3.24 22.96
C THR A 90 7.25 1.96 22.17
N ALA A 91 6.20 1.18 21.92
CA ALA A 91 6.29 -0.03 21.12
C ALA A 91 6.66 0.27 19.66
N ALA A 92 6.02 1.27 19.03
CA ALA A 92 6.31 1.67 17.66
C ALA A 92 7.77 2.12 17.50
N THR A 93 8.23 3.00 18.39
CA THR A 93 9.60 3.54 18.37
C THR A 93 10.66 2.50 18.71
N THR A 94 10.36 1.49 19.52
CA THR A 94 11.32 0.43 19.87
C THR A 94 11.35 -0.70 18.84
N LEU A 95 10.18 -1.15 18.37
CA LEU A 95 10.06 -2.30 17.47
C LEU A 95 10.43 -1.95 16.02
N LEU A 96 10.22 -0.71 15.59
CA LEU A 96 10.32 -0.31 14.18
C LEU A 96 11.32 0.83 13.95
N TRP A 97 12.22 1.09 14.90
CA TRP A 97 13.15 2.23 14.88
C TRP A 97 13.92 2.42 13.57
N ASP A 98 14.31 1.32 12.91
CA ASP A 98 15.06 1.32 11.63
C ASP A 98 14.22 1.63 10.38
N VAL A 99 12.89 1.54 10.49
CA VAL A 99 11.99 1.53 9.33
C VAL A 99 10.94 2.63 9.40
N LEU A 100 10.71 3.19 10.58
CA LEU A 100 9.57 4.03 10.89
C LEU A 100 9.99 5.42 11.31
N ARG A 101 9.16 6.39 10.93
CA ARG A 101 9.10 7.71 11.54
C ARG A 101 7.74 7.92 12.20
N VAL A 102 7.72 8.63 13.31
CA VAL A 102 6.48 9.07 13.96
C VAL A 102 6.02 10.36 13.28
N VAL A 103 4.83 10.35 12.68
CA VAL A 103 4.26 11.53 12.00
C VAL A 103 3.53 12.42 12.99
N ASP A 104 2.77 11.79 13.89
CA ASP A 104 2.06 12.43 14.97
C ASP A 104 2.17 11.53 16.21
N GLY A 105 2.78 12.08 17.25
CA GLY A 105 2.96 11.43 18.55
C GLY A 105 2.20 12.14 19.67
N THR A 106 1.26 13.03 19.34
CA THR A 106 0.43 13.74 20.32
C THR A 106 -0.46 12.78 21.11
N ASP A 107 -1.02 11.78 20.43
CA ASP A 107 -1.73 10.67 21.04
C ASP A 107 -0.76 9.49 21.28
N THR A 108 -0.42 9.26 22.55
CA THR A 108 0.49 8.17 22.95
C THR A 108 -0.13 6.78 22.77
N ASP A 109 -1.46 6.69 22.75
CA ASP A 109 -2.22 5.45 22.64
C ASP A 109 -2.58 5.11 21.18
N ASN A 110 -2.65 6.11 20.31
CA ASN A 110 -2.88 5.92 18.89
C ASN A 110 -1.97 6.80 18.00
N PRO A 111 -0.64 6.65 18.09
CA PRO A 111 0.27 7.45 17.28
C PRO A 111 0.09 7.16 15.78
N ILE A 112 0.35 8.17 14.95
CA ILE A 112 0.39 8.03 13.50
C ILE A 112 1.82 7.72 13.08
N VAL A 113 2.01 6.56 12.47
CA VAL A 113 3.32 6.04 12.08
C VAL A 113 3.47 5.95 10.58
N ALA A 114 4.62 6.35 10.05
CA ALA A 114 4.94 6.29 8.62
C ALA A 114 6.23 5.51 8.40
N ILE A 115 6.43 5.00 7.18
CA ILE A 115 7.73 4.45 6.82
C ILE A 115 8.73 5.57 6.55
N GLU A 116 9.99 5.28 6.83
CA GLU A 116 11.10 6.16 6.50
C GLU A 116 11.27 6.27 4.97
N ASP A 117 11.71 7.44 4.51
CA ASP A 117 11.89 7.71 3.08
C ASP A 117 12.85 6.73 2.41
N GLY A 118 13.94 6.34 3.09
CA GLY A 118 14.91 5.38 2.56
C GLY A 118 14.25 4.02 2.25
N VAL A 119 13.37 3.55 3.15
CA VAL A 119 12.63 2.30 2.96
C VAL A 119 11.57 2.45 1.87
N ALA A 120 10.84 3.57 1.84
CA ALA A 120 9.83 3.86 0.82
C ALA A 120 10.40 3.93 -0.61
N LEU A 121 11.63 4.41 -0.74
CA LEU A 121 12.36 4.54 -2.00
C LEU A 121 13.05 3.25 -2.44
N THR A 122 13.15 2.26 -1.55
CA THR A 122 13.68 0.93 -1.83
C THR A 122 12.57 0.04 -2.40
N ALA A 123 12.86 -0.70 -3.48
CA ALA A 123 11.88 -1.54 -4.14
C ALA A 123 11.52 -2.74 -3.26
N HIS A 124 10.25 -2.86 -2.89
CA HIS A 124 9.72 -4.00 -2.13
C HIS A 124 8.62 -4.70 -2.95
N PRO A 125 8.95 -5.80 -3.63
CA PRO A 125 8.01 -6.52 -4.49
C PRO A 125 6.76 -6.94 -3.72
N GLY A 126 5.59 -6.70 -4.32
CA GLY A 126 4.30 -7.01 -3.68
C GLY A 126 3.84 -6.03 -2.61
N SER A 127 4.65 -5.02 -2.26
CA SER A 127 4.36 -4.09 -1.16
C SER A 127 4.14 -2.66 -1.67
N MET A 128 2.91 -2.16 -1.53
CA MET A 128 2.51 -0.86 -2.09
C MET A 128 2.90 0.35 -1.22
N GLY A 129 3.45 0.14 -0.03
CA GLY A 129 4.15 1.18 0.74
C GLY A 129 5.40 1.68 0.00
N SER A 130 6.05 0.84 -0.81
CA SER A 130 7.18 1.23 -1.68
C SER A 130 6.76 1.88 -3.01
N TRP A 131 5.54 2.42 -3.10
CA TRP A 131 5.08 3.12 -4.30
C TRP A 131 6.00 4.27 -4.75
N PRO A 132 6.72 5.01 -3.87
CA PRO A 132 7.67 6.03 -4.33
C PRO A 132 8.81 5.43 -5.17
N SER A 133 9.31 4.25 -4.79
CA SER A 133 10.28 3.49 -5.59
C SER A 133 9.72 3.12 -6.96
N LEU A 134 8.49 2.61 -7.01
CA LEU A 134 7.78 2.32 -8.26
C LEU A 134 7.60 3.59 -9.11
N TYR A 135 7.20 4.71 -8.51
CA TYR A 135 7.02 5.98 -9.21
C TYR A 135 8.32 6.47 -9.83
N ARG A 136 9.43 6.41 -9.09
CA ARG A 136 10.77 6.72 -9.59
C ARG A 136 11.13 5.86 -10.81
N ALA A 137 10.86 4.56 -10.73
CA ALA A 137 11.10 3.63 -11.83
C ALA A 137 10.23 3.96 -13.06
N LEU A 138 8.95 4.28 -12.87
CA LEU A 138 8.05 4.71 -13.95
C LEU A 138 8.55 5.97 -14.64
N CYS A 139 8.96 6.99 -13.88
CA CYS A 139 9.56 8.21 -14.43
C CYS A 139 10.77 7.88 -15.30
N LYS A 140 11.70 7.08 -14.78
CA LYS A 140 12.91 6.65 -15.50
C LYS A 140 12.56 5.88 -16.78
N ILE A 141 11.65 4.91 -16.71
CA ILE A 141 11.21 4.10 -17.85
C ILE A 141 10.64 4.98 -18.97
N VAL A 142 9.75 5.93 -18.63
CA VAL A 142 9.15 6.83 -19.63
C VAL A 142 10.20 7.76 -20.23
N GLN A 143 11.15 8.24 -19.41
CA GLN A 143 12.25 9.09 -19.88
C GLN A 143 13.21 8.34 -20.82
N THR A 144 13.53 7.08 -20.55
CA THR A 144 14.49 6.30 -21.35
C THR A 144 13.86 5.66 -22.58
N SER A 145 12.63 5.15 -22.45
CA SER A 145 12.01 4.27 -23.43
C SER A 145 10.77 4.88 -24.11
N GLY A 146 10.31 6.04 -23.63
CA GLY A 146 9.17 6.75 -24.22
C GLY A 146 9.53 7.40 -25.56
N THR A 147 8.55 7.53 -26.44
CA THR A 147 8.65 8.28 -27.69
C THR A 147 8.53 9.78 -27.41
N PRO A 148 9.38 10.63 -28.02
CA PRO A 148 9.20 12.08 -27.90
C PRO A 148 7.89 12.49 -28.57
N GLU A 149 7.10 13.29 -27.87
CA GLU A 149 5.87 13.87 -28.40
C GLU A 149 6.21 15.10 -29.27
N PRO A 150 5.52 15.33 -30.41
CA PRO A 150 5.73 16.53 -31.20
C PRO A 150 5.47 17.77 -30.35
N VAL A 151 6.49 18.60 -30.24
CA VAL A 151 6.47 19.84 -29.47
C VAL A 151 5.52 20.83 -30.14
N GLN A 152 4.47 21.26 -29.43
CA GLN A 152 3.53 22.28 -29.95
C GLN A 152 4.12 23.69 -29.83
N THR A 153 4.96 23.93 -28.81
CA THR A 153 5.55 25.23 -28.50
C THR A 153 7.09 25.14 -28.44
N PRO A 154 7.84 25.91 -29.24
CA PRO A 154 9.30 25.76 -29.35
C PRO A 154 10.08 25.98 -28.04
N THR A 155 9.44 26.52 -27.00
CA THR A 155 10.04 26.81 -25.70
C THR A 155 9.98 25.63 -24.71
N GLU A 156 9.13 24.63 -24.95
CA GLU A 156 8.91 23.53 -24.01
C GLU A 156 9.83 22.34 -24.29
N ARG A 157 10.38 21.74 -23.22
CA ARG A 157 11.12 20.47 -23.34
C ARG A 157 10.17 19.39 -23.89
N PRO A 158 10.63 18.53 -24.82
CA PRO A 158 9.77 17.51 -25.40
C PRO A 158 9.29 16.53 -24.32
N ALA A 159 7.97 16.48 -24.12
CA ALA A 159 7.36 15.43 -23.31
C ALA A 159 7.63 14.06 -23.94
N ARG A 160 7.74 13.03 -23.09
CA ARG A 160 7.90 11.64 -23.56
C ARG A 160 6.70 10.83 -23.15
N SER A 161 6.21 10.01 -24.07
CA SER A 161 5.04 9.16 -23.87
C SER A 161 5.39 7.69 -24.07
N LEU A 162 4.78 6.80 -23.29
CA LEU A 162 4.96 5.36 -23.38
C LEU A 162 3.59 4.66 -23.35
N LEU A 163 3.35 3.77 -24.32
CA LEU A 163 2.15 2.94 -24.34
C LEU A 163 2.09 1.99 -23.14
N LEU A 164 0.91 1.85 -22.52
CA LEU A 164 0.71 0.99 -21.36
C LEU A 164 1.01 -0.48 -21.66
N SER A 165 0.67 -0.94 -22.86
CA SER A 165 1.00 -2.30 -23.35
C SER A 165 2.50 -2.62 -23.30
N ARG A 166 3.38 -1.62 -23.35
CA ARG A 166 4.84 -1.80 -23.27
C ARG A 166 5.40 -1.74 -21.85
N LEU A 167 4.58 -1.37 -20.87
CA LEU A 167 5.07 -1.03 -19.54
C LEU A 167 5.47 -2.26 -18.71
N LYS A 168 4.70 -3.36 -18.78
CA LYS A 168 4.96 -4.57 -18.00
C LYS A 168 6.38 -5.15 -18.17
N PRO A 169 6.88 -5.41 -19.39
CA PRO A 169 8.24 -5.93 -19.55
C PRO A 169 9.33 -4.93 -19.12
N LEU A 170 9.04 -3.63 -19.18
CA LEU A 170 9.98 -2.59 -18.72
C LEU A 170 10.04 -2.51 -17.20
N LEU A 171 8.91 -2.67 -16.51
CA LEU A 171 8.89 -2.81 -15.04
C LEU A 171 9.59 -4.09 -14.58
N GLN A 172 9.43 -5.19 -15.31
CA GLN A 172 10.12 -6.45 -15.01
C GLN A 172 11.65 -6.31 -15.11
N SER A 173 12.13 -5.57 -16.11
CA SER A 173 13.58 -5.36 -16.30
C SER A 173 14.19 -4.27 -15.43
N GLN A 174 13.46 -3.19 -15.13
CA GLN A 174 14.03 -2.00 -14.47
C GLN A 174 13.62 -1.82 -13.01
N TRP A 175 12.54 -2.47 -12.56
CA TRP A 175 12.07 -2.35 -11.17
C TRP A 175 12.20 -3.67 -10.41
N HIS A 176 11.56 -4.73 -10.90
CA HIS A 176 11.65 -6.05 -10.27
C HIS A 176 11.35 -7.20 -11.23
N LEU A 177 12.22 -8.21 -11.27
CA LEU A 177 12.16 -9.34 -12.22
C LEU A 177 10.78 -10.05 -12.26
N HIS A 178 10.18 -10.26 -11.10
CA HIS A 178 8.89 -10.96 -10.96
C HIS A 178 7.71 -9.99 -10.78
N PHE A 179 7.81 -8.79 -11.35
CA PHE A 179 6.69 -7.86 -11.33
C PHE A 179 5.45 -8.48 -12.01
N ASP A 180 4.35 -8.57 -11.27
CA ASP A 180 3.04 -8.94 -11.77
C ASP A 180 1.94 -8.10 -11.11
N GLU A 181 1.23 -7.31 -11.93
CA GLU A 181 0.18 -6.41 -11.48
C GLU A 181 -1.01 -7.13 -10.83
N THR A 182 -1.27 -8.40 -11.17
CA THR A 182 -2.42 -9.16 -10.64
C THR A 182 -2.21 -9.69 -9.23
N SER A 183 -0.94 -9.81 -8.84
CA SER A 183 -0.50 -10.20 -7.50
C SER A 183 -0.55 -9.04 -6.50
N LEU A 184 -0.65 -7.78 -6.98
CA LEU A 184 -0.59 -6.62 -6.13
C LEU A 184 -1.92 -6.40 -5.39
N SER A 185 -1.81 -6.23 -4.09
CA SER A 185 -2.87 -5.75 -3.22
C SER A 185 -2.30 -4.76 -2.21
N PHE A 186 -3.14 -3.88 -1.70
CA PHE A 186 -2.77 -2.95 -0.65
C PHE A 186 -3.87 -2.81 0.39
N LEU A 187 -3.50 -2.29 1.55
CA LEU A 187 -4.44 -1.93 2.62
C LEU A 187 -4.78 -0.44 2.49
N ASN A 188 -6.07 -0.11 2.47
CA ASN A 188 -6.51 1.30 2.53
C ASN A 188 -6.30 1.87 3.96
N GLU A 189 -6.64 3.13 4.18
CA GLU A 189 -6.46 3.82 5.46
C GLU A 189 -7.19 3.15 6.63
N GLN A 190 -8.30 2.48 6.35
CA GLN A 190 -9.11 1.71 7.31
C GLN A 190 -8.65 0.24 7.42
N GLY A 191 -7.58 -0.14 6.71
CA GLY A 191 -7.06 -1.51 6.67
C GLY A 191 -7.87 -2.48 5.81
N GLY A 192 -8.83 -2.02 5.01
CA GLY A 192 -9.49 -2.81 3.98
C GLY A 192 -8.54 -3.22 2.85
N SER A 193 -8.58 -4.49 2.43
CA SER A 193 -7.73 -5.00 1.35
C SER A 193 -8.31 -4.65 -0.03
N VAL A 194 -7.50 -4.03 -0.87
CA VAL A 194 -7.84 -3.64 -2.24
C VAL A 194 -6.91 -4.37 -3.21
N LYS A 195 -7.48 -5.19 -4.10
CA LYS A 195 -6.73 -5.94 -5.12
C LYS A 195 -6.66 -5.18 -6.44
N LEU A 196 -5.46 -5.05 -6.98
CA LEU A 196 -5.22 -4.49 -8.31
C LEU A 196 -5.33 -5.59 -9.36
N LYS A 197 -6.21 -5.40 -10.35
CA LYS A 197 -6.47 -6.40 -11.40
C LYS A 197 -5.84 -6.06 -12.75
N LYS A 198 -5.49 -4.79 -12.98
CA LYS A 198 -5.07 -4.27 -14.27
C LYS A 198 -4.00 -3.20 -14.08
N MET A 199 -3.09 -3.08 -15.05
CA MET A 199 -2.05 -2.04 -15.08
C MET A 199 -2.63 -0.63 -14.94
N LYS A 200 -3.77 -0.35 -15.60
CA LYS A 200 -4.49 0.93 -15.45
C LYS A 200 -4.81 1.25 -13.99
N HIS A 201 -5.34 0.30 -13.22
CA HIS A 201 -5.72 0.53 -11.83
C HIS A 201 -4.50 0.82 -10.96
N LEU A 202 -3.38 0.13 -11.20
CA LEU A 202 -2.12 0.41 -10.52
C LEU A 202 -1.65 1.84 -10.77
N LEU A 203 -1.58 2.27 -12.04
CA LEU A 203 -1.11 3.62 -12.38
C LEU A 203 -2.05 4.69 -11.84
N THR A 204 -3.36 4.53 -11.96
CA THR A 204 -4.33 5.46 -11.36
C THR A 204 -4.13 5.57 -9.85
N ALA A 205 -3.93 4.45 -9.15
CA ALA A 205 -3.68 4.46 -7.71
C ALA A 205 -2.38 5.20 -7.35
N VAL A 206 -1.28 4.91 -8.05
CA VAL A 206 0.03 5.55 -7.84
C VAL A 206 -0.03 7.06 -8.11
N LEU A 207 -0.69 7.49 -9.19
CA LEU A 207 -0.85 8.91 -9.51
C LEU A 207 -1.69 9.64 -8.45
N ARG A 208 -2.74 8.97 -7.94
CA ARG A 208 -3.54 9.50 -6.82
C ARG A 208 -2.69 9.67 -5.56
N TRP A 209 -1.90 8.66 -5.17
CA TRP A 209 -1.02 8.76 -4.00
C TRP A 209 0.02 9.86 -4.13
N ARG A 210 0.58 10.04 -5.34
CA ARG A 210 1.48 11.16 -5.64
C ARG A 210 0.77 12.51 -5.49
N ALA A 211 -0.47 12.65 -5.95
CA ALA A 211 -1.26 13.87 -5.76
C ALA A 211 -1.48 14.18 -4.27
N SER A 212 -1.93 13.19 -3.48
CA SER A 212 -2.12 13.35 -2.03
C SER A 212 -0.82 13.71 -1.30
N ARG A 213 0.32 13.16 -1.72
CA ARG A 213 1.64 13.51 -1.14
C ARG A 213 2.02 14.96 -1.44
N VAL A 214 1.80 15.42 -2.67
CA VAL A 214 2.09 16.81 -3.07
C VAL A 214 1.20 17.78 -2.30
N GLU A 215 -0.09 17.49 -2.15
CA GLU A 215 -1.04 18.30 -1.37
C GLU A 215 -0.65 18.39 0.11
N LEU A 216 -0.25 17.26 0.71
CA LEU A 216 0.24 17.24 2.09
C LEU A 216 1.52 18.07 2.26
N HIS A 217 2.42 18.04 1.27
CA HIS A 217 3.64 18.85 1.31
C HIS A 217 3.33 20.35 1.21
N GLN A 218 2.38 20.73 0.34
CA GLN A 218 1.98 22.13 0.15
C GLN A 218 1.27 22.72 1.38
N SER A 219 0.48 21.93 2.10
CA SER A 219 -0.25 22.40 3.29
C SER A 219 0.58 22.41 4.57
N GLY A 220 1.56 21.52 4.72
CA GLY A 220 2.20 21.27 6.00
C GLY A 220 3.38 22.15 6.39
N GLY A 221 3.88 23.03 5.51
CA GLY A 221 5.12 23.80 5.74
C GLY A 221 6.35 22.92 6.08
N ARG A 222 6.27 21.62 5.77
CA ARG A 222 7.28 20.63 6.15
C ARG A 222 8.49 20.76 5.24
N LYS A 223 9.68 20.47 5.78
CA LYS A 223 10.90 20.37 4.98
C LYS A 223 10.70 19.32 3.88
N PRO A 224 11.08 19.61 2.62
CA PRO A 224 11.02 18.65 1.54
C PRO A 224 11.78 17.37 1.90
N SER A 225 11.15 16.24 1.67
CA SER A 225 11.67 14.92 1.93
C SER A 225 12.22 14.28 0.64
N ALA A 226 12.98 13.19 0.74
CA ALA A 226 13.54 12.51 -0.43
C ALA A 226 12.45 11.90 -1.33
N ILE A 227 11.27 11.60 -0.77
CA ILE A 227 10.08 11.22 -1.56
C ILE A 227 9.58 12.42 -2.35
N ASP A 228 9.54 13.60 -1.73
CA ASP A 228 9.00 14.82 -2.35
C ASP A 228 9.80 15.19 -3.61
N GLU A 229 11.13 15.07 -3.55
CA GLU A 229 12.03 15.25 -4.70
C GLU A 229 11.66 14.34 -5.90
N VAL A 230 11.36 13.07 -5.62
CA VAL A 230 10.97 12.10 -6.66
C VAL A 230 9.60 12.43 -7.24
N THR A 231 8.69 12.94 -6.40
CA THR A 231 7.35 13.31 -6.84
C THR A 231 7.30 14.62 -7.63
N LEU A 232 8.38 15.42 -7.65
CA LEU A 232 8.46 16.64 -8.46
C LEU A 232 8.23 16.36 -9.96
N GLN A 233 8.77 15.25 -10.45
CA GLN A 233 8.52 14.82 -11.82
C GLN A 233 7.04 14.44 -11.95
N LYS A 234 6.31 15.05 -12.90
CA LYS A 234 4.89 14.78 -13.10
C LYS A 234 4.71 13.69 -14.16
N LEU A 235 3.93 12.68 -13.80
CA LEU A 235 3.43 11.65 -14.71
C LEU A 235 1.93 11.84 -14.91
N GLU A 236 1.47 11.64 -16.13
CA GLU A 236 0.05 11.74 -16.51
C GLU A 236 -0.37 10.50 -17.31
N LEU A 237 -1.60 10.05 -17.09
CA LEU A 237 -2.18 8.94 -17.83
C LEU A 237 -3.23 9.49 -18.79
N ALA A 238 -3.00 9.34 -20.10
CA ALA A 238 -3.88 9.84 -21.14
C ALA A 238 -4.34 8.71 -22.07
N VAL A 239 -5.43 8.92 -22.79
CA VAL A 239 -5.86 8.02 -23.88
C VAL A 239 -5.07 8.38 -25.13
N SER A 240 -4.49 7.38 -25.80
CA SER A 240 -3.79 7.61 -27.06
C SER A 240 -4.79 7.90 -28.17
N THR A 241 -4.49 8.88 -29.03
CA THR A 241 -5.29 9.17 -30.22
C THR A 241 -4.91 8.29 -31.40
N SER A 242 -3.66 7.81 -31.45
CA SER A 242 -3.12 6.97 -32.52
C SER A 242 -3.26 5.48 -32.24
N HIS A 243 -3.44 5.10 -30.98
CA HIS A 243 -3.52 3.71 -30.54
C HIS A 243 -4.77 3.53 -29.68
N ASN A 244 -5.48 2.41 -29.78
CA ASN A 244 -6.57 2.07 -28.86
C ASN A 244 -6.02 1.56 -27.52
N ASP A 245 -5.12 2.33 -26.91
CA ASP A 245 -4.40 2.04 -25.67
C ASP A 245 -4.22 3.35 -24.88
N MET A 246 -3.85 3.23 -23.60
CA MET A 246 -3.46 4.37 -22.79
C MET A 246 -1.97 4.65 -22.93
N VAL A 247 -1.59 5.91 -22.75
CA VAL A 247 -0.20 6.35 -22.72
C VAL A 247 0.12 6.97 -21.37
N LEU A 248 1.27 6.58 -20.82
CA LEU A 248 1.89 7.22 -19.67
C LEU A 248 2.83 8.31 -20.19
N ARG A 249 2.54 9.56 -19.86
CA ARG A 249 3.28 10.76 -20.29
C ARG A 249 4.10 11.29 -19.12
N CYS A 250 5.35 11.64 -19.38
CA CYS A 250 6.21 12.34 -18.43
C CYS A 250 6.25 13.81 -18.85
N VAL A 251 5.60 14.65 -18.03
CA VAL A 251 5.49 16.09 -18.29
C VAL A 251 6.72 16.77 -17.71
N PRO A 252 7.50 17.53 -18.49
CA PRO A 252 8.64 18.28 -17.96
C PRO A 252 8.20 19.11 -16.76
N ARG A 253 9.06 19.21 -15.74
CA ARG A 253 8.81 20.15 -14.66
C ARG A 253 8.64 21.52 -15.28
N GLU A 254 7.51 22.16 -15.03
CA GLU A 254 7.38 23.61 -15.25
C GLU A 254 8.42 24.24 -14.33
N GLU A 255 9.57 24.58 -14.92
CA GLU A 255 10.52 25.48 -14.29
C GLU A 255 9.75 26.78 -14.19
N THR A 256 9.14 26.99 -13.02
CA THR A 256 8.57 28.29 -12.67
C THR A 256 9.72 29.25 -12.95
N PRO A 257 9.59 30.15 -13.95
CA PRO A 257 10.68 31.03 -14.31
C PRO A 257 11.13 31.64 -13.00
N PRO A 258 12.45 31.55 -12.66
CA PRO A 258 12.95 31.94 -11.36
C PRO A 258 12.37 33.30 -11.13
N SER A 259 11.37 33.37 -10.25
CA SER A 259 10.67 34.61 -10.04
C SER A 259 11.81 35.53 -9.66
N GLU A 260 12.00 36.60 -10.43
CA GLU A 260 12.95 37.64 -10.10
C GLU A 260 12.43 38.34 -8.83
N SER A 261 12.34 37.57 -7.74
CA SER A 261 12.61 37.98 -6.40
C SER A 261 14.00 38.59 -6.47
N ARG A 262 14.03 39.85 -6.89
CA ARG A 262 15.00 40.84 -6.47
C ARG A 262 15.00 40.74 -4.94
N CYS A 263 15.75 39.78 -4.42
CA CYS A 263 16.45 39.98 -3.18
C CYS A 263 17.28 41.21 -3.46
N VAL A 264 16.74 42.36 -3.02
CA VAL A 264 17.57 43.49 -2.64
C VAL A 264 18.65 42.84 -1.79
N HIS A 265 19.86 42.73 -2.36
CA HIS A 265 21.03 42.45 -1.57
C HIS A 265 21.03 43.55 -0.52
N THR A 266 20.51 43.25 0.67
CA THR A 266 20.93 43.91 1.89
C THR A 266 22.41 43.64 1.92
N THR A 267 23.14 44.63 1.43
CA THR A 267 24.58 44.68 1.43
C THR A 267 24.92 44.58 2.90
N PHE A 268 25.31 43.38 3.32
CA PHE A 268 25.89 43.17 4.63
C PHE A 268 27.21 43.94 4.58
N VAL A 269 27.16 45.18 5.05
CA VAL A 269 28.33 46.00 5.29
C VAL A 269 29.13 45.22 6.33
N GLU A 270 30.21 44.60 5.86
CA GLU A 270 31.25 44.03 6.69
C GLU A 270 31.90 45.17 7.48
N GLN A 271 31.29 45.51 8.62
CA GLN A 271 31.94 46.31 9.65
C GLN A 271 33.04 45.42 10.26
N ARG A 272 34.26 45.64 9.76
CA ARG A 272 35.51 45.32 10.45
C ARG A 272 35.49 46.04 11.80
N GLU A 273 35.04 45.36 12.84
CA GLU A 273 35.24 45.81 14.21
C GLU A 273 36.60 45.28 14.69
N ASN A 274 37.52 46.22 14.90
CA ASN A 274 38.82 45.99 15.53
C ASN A 274 38.59 45.49 16.96
N VAL A 275 39.05 44.28 17.26
CA VAL A 275 39.19 43.79 18.64
C VAL A 275 40.58 44.19 19.14
N PRO A 276 40.70 45.00 20.21
CA PRO A 276 41.94 45.15 20.94
C PRO A 276 42.10 43.98 21.92
N GLU A 277 43.31 43.43 21.89
CA GLU A 277 43.92 42.49 22.81
C GLU A 277 44.05 43.10 24.22
N GLU A 278 43.35 42.58 25.23
CA GLU A 278 43.75 42.69 26.65
C GLU A 278 43.39 41.41 27.45
N SER A 279 44.48 40.84 27.98
CA SER A 279 44.76 39.97 29.15
C SER A 279 43.70 39.26 30.01
N PRO A 280 44.11 38.14 30.67
CA PRO A 280 43.26 37.31 31.52
C PRO A 280 43.38 37.71 33.01
N GLU A 281 42.24 37.84 33.70
CA GLU A 281 42.20 37.72 35.16
C GLU A 281 41.03 36.85 35.61
N GLU A 282 41.37 35.92 36.51
CA GLU A 282 40.49 35.05 37.28
C GLU A 282 39.52 35.86 38.16
N MET A 283 38.24 35.49 38.20
CA MET A 283 37.49 35.42 39.47
C MET A 283 36.18 34.63 39.30
N SER A 284 36.03 33.57 40.08
CA SER A 284 34.73 32.94 40.42
C SER A 284 34.04 33.76 41.54
N PRO A 285 32.91 33.36 42.15
CA PRO A 285 31.72 32.62 41.71
C PRO A 285 30.39 33.33 42.11
N GLU A 286 29.26 32.69 41.77
CA GLU A 286 27.96 32.74 42.46
C GLU A 286 27.02 33.96 42.37
N GLU A 287 25.73 33.61 42.53
CA GLU A 287 24.52 34.43 42.68
C GLU A 287 23.92 35.02 41.39
N ASP A 288 22.62 35.24 41.24
CA ASP A 288 21.36 34.73 41.79
C ASP A 288 20.29 35.55 41.02
N VAL A 289 19.08 35.01 40.90
CA VAL A 289 17.83 35.80 40.83
C VAL A 289 17.54 36.70 39.60
N THR A 290 16.47 36.27 38.93
CA THR A 290 15.42 37.02 38.22
C THR A 290 15.79 37.87 37.01
N GLN A 291 15.28 37.47 35.84
CA GLN A 291 14.85 38.45 34.87
C GLN A 291 13.60 37.96 34.11
N ASP A 292 12.49 38.65 34.39
CA ASP A 292 11.26 38.67 33.63
C ASP A 292 11.56 38.81 32.13
N ARG A 293 11.09 37.84 31.34
CA ARG A 293 11.18 37.89 29.89
C ARG A 293 9.82 38.26 29.32
N GLU A 294 9.81 39.47 28.79
CA GLU A 294 8.70 40.16 28.14
C GLU A 294 7.98 39.31 27.09
N GLU A 295 6.66 39.40 27.16
CA GLU A 295 5.69 38.85 26.23
C GLU A 295 5.79 39.56 24.88
N HIS A 296 6.33 38.87 23.87
CA HIS A 296 6.28 39.33 22.49
C HIS A 296 4.88 39.03 21.93
N VAL A 297 4.03 40.05 21.92
CA VAL A 297 2.74 40.09 21.22
C VAL A 297 3.00 39.98 19.72
N THR A 298 2.76 38.82 19.14
CA THR A 298 2.67 38.64 17.69
C THR A 298 1.31 39.13 17.20
N CYS A 299 1.31 40.14 16.33
CA CYS A 299 0.12 40.60 15.62
C CYS A 299 -0.46 39.48 14.74
N GLU A 300 -1.65 39.01 15.10
CA GLU A 300 -2.55 38.29 14.20
C GLU A 300 -2.88 39.18 12.99
N MET A 301 -2.51 38.73 11.79
CA MET A 301 -3.13 39.25 10.57
C MET A 301 -4.38 38.44 10.29
N ASP A 302 -5.53 39.06 10.53
CA ASP A 302 -6.86 38.64 10.10
C ASP A 302 -6.83 38.28 8.60
N THR A 303 -6.80 36.98 8.32
CA THR A 303 -7.03 36.46 6.96
C THR A 303 -8.50 36.15 6.83
N VAL A 304 -9.21 37.02 6.13
CA VAL A 304 -10.64 36.88 5.79
C VAL A 304 -10.86 35.51 5.10
N PRO A 305 -11.71 34.62 5.63
CA PRO A 305 -11.97 33.33 4.99
C PRO A 305 -12.71 33.53 3.66
N PRO A 306 -12.32 32.82 2.58
CA PRO A 306 -13.02 32.91 1.30
C PRO A 306 -14.45 32.34 1.42
N PRO A 307 -15.41 32.87 0.63
CA PRO A 307 -16.80 32.44 0.68
C PRO A 307 -16.94 30.97 0.26
N LEU A 308 -17.56 30.18 1.15
CA LEU A 308 -17.95 28.80 0.93
C LEU A 308 -18.88 28.72 -0.29
N LEU A 309 -18.38 28.15 -1.39
CA LEU A 309 -19.24 27.67 -2.47
C LEU A 309 -19.97 26.43 -1.96
N HIS A 310 -21.30 26.48 -1.98
CA HIS A 310 -22.20 25.37 -1.69
C HIS A 310 -21.88 24.19 -2.65
N GLU A 311 -21.28 23.13 -2.13
CA GLU A 311 -21.20 21.82 -2.79
C GLU A 311 -22.61 21.20 -2.80
N VAL A 312 -23.32 21.35 -3.92
CA VAL A 312 -24.71 20.90 -4.13
C VAL A 312 -24.80 19.39 -4.45
N PHE A 313 -23.74 18.61 -4.26
CA PHE A 313 -23.79 17.17 -4.53
C PHE A 313 -22.92 16.40 -3.55
N ASP A 314 -23.47 16.08 -2.38
CA ASP A 314 -22.83 15.11 -1.49
C ASP A 314 -23.85 14.26 -0.71
N ASP A 315 -24.78 13.65 -1.43
CA ASP A 315 -25.41 12.41 -0.97
C ASP A 315 -25.27 11.32 -2.05
N PRO A 316 -24.36 10.34 -1.89
CA PRO A 316 -24.21 9.22 -2.83
C PRO A 316 -25.43 8.27 -2.82
N PHE A 317 -26.43 8.50 -1.97
CA PHE A 317 -27.68 7.73 -1.92
C PHE A 317 -28.92 8.52 -2.39
N GLU A 318 -28.80 9.78 -2.80
CA GLU A 318 -29.92 10.47 -3.43
C GLU A 318 -30.17 9.88 -4.83
N PRO A 319 -31.34 9.27 -5.08
CA PRO A 319 -31.67 8.77 -6.40
C PRO A 319 -31.80 9.95 -7.37
N PRO A 320 -31.31 9.83 -8.62
CA PRO A 320 -31.41 10.91 -9.59
C PRO A 320 -32.88 11.34 -9.76
N PRO A 321 -33.17 12.64 -9.90
CA PRO A 321 -34.54 13.12 -10.05
C PRO A 321 -35.18 12.40 -11.23
N GLN A 322 -36.26 11.66 -10.95
CA GLN A 322 -37.04 10.98 -11.98
C GLN A 322 -37.58 12.04 -12.92
N ARG A 323 -37.08 12.02 -14.17
CA ARG A 323 -37.62 12.86 -15.25
C ARG A 323 -39.06 12.45 -15.47
N GLU A 324 -39.98 13.22 -14.92
CA GLU A 324 -41.39 13.17 -15.26
C GLU A 324 -41.52 13.33 -16.79
N ALA A 325 -42.30 12.42 -17.34
CA ALA A 325 -42.43 12.16 -18.76
C ALA A 325 -42.77 13.43 -19.54
N TRP A 326 -42.04 13.63 -20.65
CA TRP A 326 -42.54 14.44 -21.75
C TRP A 326 -43.82 13.78 -22.25
N ALA A 327 -44.96 14.40 -21.90
CA ALA A 327 -46.26 14.03 -22.40
C ALA A 327 -46.26 14.15 -23.93
N THR A 328 -46.41 13.01 -24.61
CA THR A 328 -46.79 12.98 -26.01
C THR A 328 -48.27 13.35 -26.15
N PRO A 329 -48.65 14.14 -27.16
CA PRO A 329 -50.03 14.56 -27.35
C PRO A 329 -50.92 13.38 -27.77
N ARG A 330 -52.07 13.26 -27.08
CA ARG A 330 -53.20 12.41 -27.46
C ARG A 330 -53.69 12.77 -28.86
N SER A 331 -53.69 11.80 -29.76
CA SER A 331 -54.53 11.80 -30.97
C SER A 331 -55.54 10.66 -30.87
N SER A 332 -56.80 11.02 -31.08
CA SER A 332 -57.96 10.16 -31.23
C SER A 332 -57.84 9.29 -32.49
N ASP A 333 -58.20 8.01 -32.40
CA ASP A 333 -59.41 7.43 -33.03
C ASP A 333 -59.39 5.90 -33.15
N ALA A 334 -60.59 5.33 -32.95
CA ALA A 334 -61.16 4.12 -33.52
C ALA A 334 -60.55 2.71 -33.22
N SER A 335 -61.35 1.91 -32.50
CA SER A 335 -61.81 0.51 -32.77
C SER A 335 -60.96 -0.38 -33.70
N VAL A 336 -60.70 -1.67 -33.43
CA VAL A 336 -61.66 -2.80 -33.29
C VAL A 336 -60.99 -4.06 -32.66
N SER A 337 -61.81 -4.90 -32.01
CA SER A 337 -61.72 -6.38 -31.86
C SER A 337 -60.49 -7.02 -31.18
N ALA A 338 -60.65 -7.55 -29.95
CA ALA A 338 -61.12 -8.90 -29.62
C ALA A 338 -60.10 -10.02 -29.90
N MET A 339 -59.63 -10.70 -28.85
CA MET A 339 -59.72 -12.16 -28.65
C MET A 339 -59.30 -12.49 -27.21
N SER A 340 -60.24 -13.13 -26.53
CA SER A 340 -60.16 -13.72 -25.20
C SER A 340 -59.24 -14.94 -25.22
N PHE A 341 -58.46 -15.17 -24.15
CA PHE A 341 -58.26 -16.51 -23.57
C PHE A 341 -57.91 -16.38 -22.09
N SER A 342 -58.56 -17.23 -21.31
CA SER A 342 -58.74 -17.19 -19.86
C SER A 342 -57.53 -17.69 -19.05
N ASP A 343 -57.57 -17.27 -17.78
CA ASP A 343 -57.27 -18.03 -16.54
C ASP A 343 -55.94 -18.79 -16.41
N CYS A 344 -55.15 -18.37 -15.41
CA CYS A 344 -55.07 -19.08 -14.12
C CYS A 344 -54.09 -18.38 -13.16
N GLY A 345 -54.46 -18.29 -11.87
CA GLY A 345 -53.48 -18.31 -10.77
C GLY A 345 -53.18 -16.99 -10.08
N HIS A 346 -54.17 -16.44 -9.38
CA HIS A 346 -54.03 -15.37 -8.39
C HIS A 346 -53.49 -15.94 -7.07
N LEU A 347 -52.24 -15.61 -6.70
CA LEU A 347 -51.77 -15.70 -5.31
C LEU A 347 -51.09 -14.38 -4.91
N SER A 348 -51.79 -13.69 -4.02
CA SER A 348 -51.37 -12.49 -3.32
C SER A 348 -50.02 -12.66 -2.62
N PHE A 349 -49.11 -11.71 -2.80
CA PHE A 349 -48.01 -11.48 -1.87
C PHE A 349 -48.20 -10.11 -1.24
N GLY A 350 -48.69 -10.12 0.00
CA GLY A 350 -48.83 -8.92 0.83
C GLY A 350 -47.47 -8.49 1.37
N SER A 351 -47.21 -7.18 1.29
CA SER A 351 -46.18 -6.50 2.05
C SER A 351 -46.37 -6.70 3.55
N THR A 352 -45.29 -7.03 4.26
CA THR A 352 -45.15 -6.63 5.66
C THR A 352 -43.68 -6.43 5.99
N SER A 353 -43.33 -5.17 6.19
CA SER A 353 -42.06 -4.67 6.70
C SER A 353 -41.90 -5.08 8.17
N ARG A 354 -40.76 -5.67 8.55
CA ARG A 354 -40.28 -5.72 9.95
C ARG A 354 -38.75 -5.77 10.04
N PRO A 355 -38.18 -5.33 11.18
CA PRO A 355 -36.89 -4.63 11.25
C PRO A 355 -35.70 -5.55 11.53
N TRP A 356 -34.52 -5.07 11.16
CA TRP A 356 -33.23 -5.69 11.40
C TRP A 356 -32.89 -5.69 12.90
N HIS A 357 -32.79 -6.89 13.49
CA HIS A 357 -32.13 -7.11 14.78
C HIS A 357 -30.99 -8.11 14.61
N CYS A 358 -29.86 -7.76 15.22
CA CYS A 358 -28.60 -8.51 15.24
C CYS A 358 -28.73 -9.83 16.01
N MET A 359 -28.26 -10.92 15.41
CA MET A 359 -27.78 -12.16 16.05
C MET A 359 -26.64 -12.64 15.13
N GLY A 360 -25.39 -12.80 15.57
CA GLY A 360 -24.99 -13.73 16.63
C GLY A 360 -24.85 -15.12 16.01
N PHE A 361 -23.77 -15.37 15.26
CA PHE A 361 -23.54 -16.66 14.59
C PHE A 361 -22.54 -17.48 15.42
N GLU A 362 -23.07 -18.35 16.27
CA GLU A 362 -22.35 -19.52 16.78
C GLU A 362 -22.33 -20.58 15.67
N SER A 363 -21.15 -21.06 15.30
CA SER A 363 -20.98 -22.17 14.36
C SER A 363 -20.48 -23.40 15.11
N ASP A 364 -21.42 -24.28 15.46
CA ASP A 364 -21.10 -25.61 15.91
C ASP A 364 -20.91 -26.58 14.73
N SER A 365 -19.81 -27.32 14.83
CA SER A 365 -19.43 -28.42 13.95
C SER A 365 -20.35 -29.62 14.15
N SER A 366 -20.78 -30.26 13.07
CA SER A 366 -21.14 -31.67 13.11
C SER A 366 -20.74 -32.39 11.81
N SER A 367 -19.98 -33.47 12.03
CA SER A 367 -19.50 -34.42 11.04
C SER A 367 -20.63 -35.36 10.62
N SER A 368 -20.69 -35.74 9.33
CA SER A 368 -21.19 -37.08 8.99
C SER A 368 -20.67 -37.58 7.63
N THR A 369 -20.03 -38.75 7.72
CA THR A 369 -19.55 -39.66 6.68
C THR A 369 -20.66 -40.20 5.77
N ARG A 370 -20.40 -40.29 4.44
CA ARG A 370 -20.83 -41.48 3.66
C ARG A 370 -20.06 -41.62 2.34
N ALA A 371 -19.49 -42.81 2.17
CA ALA A 371 -18.85 -43.28 0.95
C ALA A 371 -19.87 -43.74 -0.12
N SER A 372 -19.47 -43.70 -1.39
CA SER A 372 -19.47 -44.83 -2.35
C SER A 372 -19.87 -44.43 -3.79
N ARG A 373 -19.19 -45.08 -4.74
CA ARG A 373 -19.55 -45.39 -6.15
C ARG A 373 -18.88 -44.55 -7.25
N THR A 374 -17.79 -45.11 -7.76
CA THR A 374 -17.25 -44.87 -9.10
C THR A 374 -17.81 -45.90 -10.10
N PRO A 375 -18.14 -45.53 -11.35
CA PRO A 375 -18.32 -46.48 -12.43
C PRO A 375 -17.01 -46.65 -13.23
N ILE A 376 -16.82 -47.88 -13.69
CA ILE A 376 -15.72 -48.35 -14.54
C ILE A 376 -16.18 -48.16 -16.00
N SER A 377 -15.32 -47.60 -16.85
CA SER A 377 -15.48 -47.71 -18.31
C SER A 377 -14.16 -48.10 -18.96
N SER A 378 -14.19 -49.28 -19.58
CA SER A 378 -13.21 -49.77 -20.54
C SER A 378 -13.36 -49.01 -21.86
N LEU A 379 -12.25 -48.65 -22.52
CA LEU A 379 -12.23 -48.52 -23.98
C LEU A 379 -10.81 -48.72 -24.51
N GLU A 380 -10.80 -49.21 -25.74
CA GLU A 380 -9.82 -50.05 -26.37
C GLU A 380 -8.55 -49.37 -26.87
N GLU A 381 -7.59 -50.27 -27.03
CA GLU A 381 -6.27 -50.22 -27.63
C GLU A 381 -6.35 -50.01 -29.15
N SER A 382 -5.62 -49.03 -29.70
CA SER A 382 -5.37 -48.94 -31.14
C SER A 382 -4.07 -48.19 -31.48
N SER A 383 -3.15 -49.00 -32.02
CA SER A 383 -2.21 -48.76 -33.12
C SER A 383 -1.24 -47.56 -33.09
N SER A 384 0.02 -47.94 -32.91
CA SER A 384 1.25 -47.20 -33.18
C SER A 384 1.44 -46.92 -34.69
N GLY A 385 1.76 -45.67 -35.04
CA GLY A 385 2.23 -45.26 -36.37
C GLY A 385 3.49 -44.40 -36.27
N ARG A 386 4.65 -44.98 -36.55
CA ARG A 386 5.93 -44.28 -36.75
C ARG A 386 5.96 -43.66 -38.15
N MET A 387 6.30 -42.38 -38.26
CA MET A 387 6.81 -41.79 -39.51
C MET A 387 8.05 -40.94 -39.22
N THR A 388 9.18 -41.37 -39.80
CA THR A 388 10.44 -40.62 -39.95
C THR A 388 10.36 -39.69 -41.16
N PRO A 389 10.84 -38.43 -41.10
CA PRO A 389 10.97 -37.61 -42.29
C PRO A 389 12.30 -37.88 -43.01
N ILE A 390 12.18 -37.98 -44.33
CA ILE A 390 13.24 -38.14 -45.33
C ILE A 390 13.86 -36.77 -45.63
N THR A 391 15.18 -36.71 -45.66
CA THR A 391 16.00 -35.57 -46.09
C THR A 391 16.11 -35.53 -47.62
N PRO A 392 15.88 -34.38 -48.29
CA PRO A 392 16.40 -34.17 -49.63
C PRO A 392 17.59 -33.19 -49.63
N MET A 393 18.70 -33.66 -50.21
CA MET A 393 19.84 -32.83 -50.63
C MET A 393 19.51 -32.06 -51.91
N GLY A 394 19.90 -30.78 -51.97
CA GLY A 394 19.96 -29.98 -53.21
C GLY A 394 20.50 -28.55 -52.96
N PRO A 395 21.48 -28.04 -53.74
CA PRO A 395 22.19 -26.78 -53.49
C PRO A 395 21.51 -25.54 -54.13
N PRO A 396 21.95 -24.31 -53.78
CA PRO A 396 21.09 -23.12 -53.80
C PRO A 396 21.23 -22.27 -55.07
N THR A 397 20.16 -21.55 -55.42
CA THR A 397 20.23 -20.40 -56.33
C THR A 397 19.53 -19.19 -55.71
N LEU A 398 20.25 -18.07 -55.71
CA LEU A 398 19.87 -16.77 -55.16
C LEU A 398 18.52 -16.26 -55.68
N GLY A 399 17.73 -15.69 -54.77
CA GLY A 399 16.59 -14.85 -55.12
C GLY A 399 15.89 -14.31 -53.87
N ASN A 400 16.13 -13.04 -53.56
CA ASN A 400 15.49 -12.29 -52.47
C ASN A 400 13.97 -12.48 -52.46
N GLN A 401 13.43 -13.06 -51.38
CA GLN A 401 12.03 -12.90 -51.02
C GLN A 401 11.88 -12.96 -49.50
N VAL A 402 11.53 -11.82 -48.91
CA VAL A 402 11.30 -11.65 -47.47
C VAL A 402 9.86 -12.07 -47.19
N CYS A 403 9.65 -13.32 -46.79
CA CYS A 403 8.37 -13.80 -46.29
C CYS A 403 8.34 -13.66 -44.76
N PHE A 404 7.39 -12.87 -44.27
CA PHE A 404 7.07 -12.75 -42.84
C PHE A 404 6.55 -14.09 -42.30
N LEU A 405 7.34 -14.75 -41.48
CA LEU A 405 6.90 -15.89 -40.66
C LEU A 405 6.34 -15.35 -39.34
N VAL A 406 5.01 -15.38 -39.20
CA VAL A 406 4.31 -15.23 -37.92
C VAL A 406 4.23 -16.62 -37.29
N PRO A 407 4.75 -16.86 -36.06
CA PRO A 407 4.47 -18.11 -35.37
C PRO A 407 3.07 -18.04 -34.74
N MET A 408 2.10 -18.71 -35.35
CA MET A 408 0.83 -19.03 -34.71
C MET A 408 1.03 -20.11 -33.65
N TRP A 409 0.91 -19.74 -32.38
CA TRP A 409 0.75 -20.69 -31.28
C TRP A 409 -0.47 -20.27 -30.46
N PHE A 410 -1.63 -20.84 -30.80
CA PHE A 410 -2.73 -21.04 -29.88
C PHE A 410 -3.22 -22.48 -30.05
N PRO A 411 -3.43 -23.20 -28.95
CA PRO A 411 -4.52 -24.15 -28.87
C PRO A 411 -5.63 -23.51 -28.05
N THR A 412 -6.66 -23.01 -28.74
CA THR A 412 -8.03 -22.97 -28.22
C THR A 412 -8.55 -24.41 -28.20
N ALA A 413 -8.72 -24.96 -27.00
CA ALA A 413 -9.66 -26.05 -26.77
C ALA A 413 -10.43 -25.78 -25.48
N ALA A 414 -11.73 -26.01 -25.57
CA ALA A 414 -12.77 -25.54 -24.68
C ALA A 414 -12.89 -26.34 -23.37
N ALA A 415 -13.40 -25.62 -22.37
CA ALA A 415 -14.22 -26.03 -21.23
C ALA A 415 -14.38 -27.52 -20.87
N GLY A 416 -14.16 -27.83 -19.58
CA GLY A 416 -14.91 -28.88 -18.88
C GLY A 416 -14.21 -29.54 -17.70
N LEU A 417 -14.68 -29.20 -16.49
CA LEU A 417 -14.61 -29.95 -15.23
C LEU A 417 -13.37 -29.81 -14.32
N SER A 418 -13.65 -29.30 -13.12
CA SER A 418 -12.86 -29.36 -11.90
C SER A 418 -12.58 -30.81 -11.47
N PHE A 419 -11.34 -31.14 -11.08
CA PHE A 419 -11.09 -32.12 -10.00
C PHE A 419 -9.67 -31.96 -9.41
N LEU A 420 -9.67 -31.75 -8.09
CA LEU A 420 -8.66 -31.89 -7.04
C LEU A 420 -7.19 -32.26 -7.38
N GLY A 421 -6.29 -31.42 -6.85
CA GLY A 421 -5.21 -31.86 -5.97
C GLY A 421 -3.94 -32.36 -6.64
N ASP A 422 -2.95 -31.47 -6.78
CA ASP A 422 -1.56 -31.91 -6.85
C ASP A 422 -0.69 -31.09 -5.91
N ARG A 423 -0.20 -31.77 -4.87
CA ARG A 423 0.86 -31.30 -4.00
C ARG A 423 2.15 -31.46 -4.78
N CYS A 424 2.81 -30.37 -5.12
CA CYS A 424 4.20 -30.41 -5.56
C CYS A 424 5.08 -30.83 -4.37
N GLU A 425 5.25 -32.15 -4.17
CA GLU A 425 6.34 -32.68 -3.35
C GLU A 425 7.65 -32.48 -4.13
N ILE A 426 8.43 -31.49 -3.69
CA ILE A 426 9.81 -31.30 -4.13
C ILE A 426 10.60 -32.56 -3.72
N PRO A 427 11.28 -33.26 -4.65
CA PRO A 427 12.09 -34.42 -4.32
C PRO A 427 13.12 -34.05 -3.25
N ARG A 428 13.04 -34.70 -2.08
CA ARG A 428 14.08 -34.58 -1.05
C ARG A 428 15.40 -35.04 -1.66
N GLY A 429 16.40 -34.15 -1.69
CA GLY A 429 17.74 -34.44 -2.19
C GLY A 429 18.30 -33.44 -3.21
N ILE A 430 17.49 -32.57 -3.81
CA ILE A 430 18.01 -31.51 -4.70
C ILE A 430 18.73 -30.42 -3.90
N VAL A 431 18.21 -30.06 -2.72
CA VAL A 431 18.79 -29.02 -1.87
C VAL A 431 20.12 -29.49 -1.24
N GLU A 432 20.25 -30.77 -0.90
CA GLU A 432 21.51 -31.32 -0.36
C GLU A 432 22.62 -31.39 -1.41
N ARG A 433 22.30 -31.68 -2.68
CA ARG A 433 23.32 -31.69 -3.75
C ARG A 433 23.89 -30.30 -4.06
N PHE A 434 23.07 -29.25 -3.95
CA PHE A 434 23.55 -27.88 -4.16
C PHE A 434 24.33 -27.32 -2.98
N ARG A 435 24.03 -27.75 -1.74
CA ARG A 435 24.77 -27.30 -0.55
C ARG A 435 26.24 -27.75 -0.56
N ASN A 436 26.51 -28.97 -1.01
CA ASN A 436 27.87 -29.50 -1.11
C ASN A 436 28.74 -28.82 -2.19
N GLN A 437 28.15 -28.09 -3.14
CA GLN A 437 28.91 -27.34 -4.15
C GLN A 437 29.41 -25.99 -3.64
N PHE A 438 28.79 -25.42 -2.60
CA PHE A 438 29.17 -24.10 -2.07
C PHE A 438 30.15 -24.14 -0.90
N GLU A 439 30.26 -25.26 -0.17
CA GLU A 439 31.15 -25.36 0.99
C GLU A 439 32.60 -25.80 0.63
N ALA A 440 32.87 -26.20 -0.62
CA ALA A 440 34.16 -26.79 -1.01
C ALA A 440 35.29 -25.80 -1.38
N THR A 441 35.10 -24.48 -1.24
CA THR A 441 36.15 -23.50 -1.62
C THR A 441 36.39 -22.47 -0.52
N SER A 442 36.86 -22.90 0.65
CA SER A 442 37.56 -22.01 1.59
C SER A 442 39.07 -22.24 1.44
N VAL A 443 39.69 -21.44 0.57
CA VAL A 443 41.15 -21.34 0.49
C VAL A 443 41.63 -20.54 1.70
N PRO A 444 42.61 -21.01 2.49
CA PRO A 444 43.12 -20.28 3.64
C PRO A 444 43.77 -18.98 3.19
N HIS A 445 43.20 -17.87 3.62
CA HIS A 445 43.69 -16.52 3.37
C HIS A 445 45.02 -16.32 4.10
N ALA A 446 46.13 -16.33 3.35
CA ALA A 446 47.44 -16.01 3.88
C ALA A 446 47.44 -14.57 4.41
N THR A 447 47.91 -14.41 5.65
CA THR A 447 48.07 -13.15 6.35
C THR A 447 49.25 -12.38 5.73
N PRO A 448 49.08 -11.13 5.28
CA PRO A 448 50.20 -10.34 4.78
C PRO A 448 51.17 -9.98 5.93
N PRO A 449 52.50 -10.02 5.70
CA PRO A 449 53.48 -9.72 6.72
C PRO A 449 53.50 -8.23 7.07
N MET A 450 53.58 -7.93 8.38
CA MET A 450 53.73 -6.56 8.90
C MET A 450 55.03 -5.90 8.40
N PRO A 451 55.00 -4.60 8.08
CA PRO A 451 56.20 -3.84 7.73
C PRO A 451 57.08 -3.65 8.97
N GLN A 452 58.37 -3.97 8.83
CA GLN A 452 59.37 -3.73 9.86
C GLN A 452 59.73 -2.24 9.98
N PRO A 453 60.08 -1.75 11.19
CA PRO A 453 60.49 -0.37 11.41
C PRO A 453 61.90 -0.12 10.85
N LEU A 454 62.02 0.91 10.02
CA LEU A 454 63.28 1.43 9.51
C LEU A 454 64.15 1.96 10.65
N ALA A 455 65.34 1.38 10.80
CA ALA A 455 66.38 1.88 11.68
C ALA A 455 66.89 3.25 11.20
N TYR A 456 66.81 4.24 12.08
CA TYR A 456 67.48 5.54 11.93
C TYR A 456 69.00 5.34 12.02
N ALA A 457 69.70 5.50 10.90
CA ALA A 457 71.15 5.66 10.88
C ALA A 457 71.50 7.15 11.07
N LYS A 458 72.17 7.46 12.18
CA LYS A 458 72.90 8.72 12.37
C LYS A 458 74.15 8.71 11.51
N HIS A 459 74.34 9.75 10.71
CA HIS A 459 75.66 10.29 10.36
C HIS A 459 75.57 11.79 10.10
#